data_AF-A0AA37N3N7-F1
#
_entry.id   AF-A0AA37N3N7-F1
#
_cell.length_a   1.000
_cell.length_b   1.000
_cell.length_c   1.000
_cell.angle_alpha   90.00
_cell.angle_beta   90.00
_cell.angle_gamma   90.00
#
_symmetry.space_group_name_H-M   'P 1'
#
loop_
_entity.id
_entity.type
_entity.pdbx_description
1 polymer ?
#
loop_
_entity_poly.entity_id
_entity_poly.type
_entity_poly.pdbx_seq_one_letter_code
_entity_poly.pdbx_strand_id
1 'polypeptide(L)'
;MSKAYWEIGERIVQQEQNGTGRAKYGDYIIRNLSKELSGEFGTGFSIANLKNCRQFYRTFPKDSIGYTVCSQLSWSHLRNIMRLDSEEERNYYIQEAIRGSWSVKILERNIKSGYYKRILSTQLQDPLAENYEFVKDPYVLEFMGLPENYEYKENELERAILLDNVNQAKE
;
A
#
# COMPACT_ATOMS: atom_id res chain seq x y z
N MET A 1 -3.41 -16.01 -12.68
CA MET A 1 -3.87 -14.72 -13.26
C MET A 1 -2.82 -13.61 -13.17
N SER A 2 -2.11 -13.44 -12.05
CA SER A 2 -1.08 -12.39 -11.92
C SER A 2 0.02 -12.46 -13.00
N LYS A 3 0.57 -13.64 -13.28
CA LYS A 3 1.54 -13.83 -14.37
C LYS A 3 1.03 -13.37 -15.74
N ALA A 4 -0.21 -13.72 -16.11
CA ALA A 4 -0.81 -13.29 -17.37
C ALA A 4 -0.94 -11.76 -17.46
N TYR A 5 -1.34 -11.09 -16.37
CA TYR A 5 -1.38 -9.62 -16.33
C TYR A 5 0.02 -8.98 -16.47
N TRP A 6 1.05 -9.64 -15.95
CA TRP A 6 2.43 -9.20 -16.15
C TRP A 6 2.85 -9.31 -17.63
N GLU A 7 2.59 -10.45 -18.26
CA GLU A 7 2.91 -10.72 -19.68
C GLU A 7 2.16 -9.78 -20.61
N ILE A 8 0.89 -9.45 -20.31
CA ILE A 8 0.13 -8.42 -21.03
C ILE A 8 0.83 -7.07 -20.89
N GLY A 9 1.28 -6.72 -19.68
CA GLY A 9 2.03 -5.49 -19.44
C GLY A 9 3.34 -5.42 -20.22
N GLU A 10 4.10 -6.52 -20.24
CA GLU A 10 5.32 -6.67 -21.02
C GLU A 10 5.06 -6.41 -22.50
N ARG A 11 4.04 -7.07 -23.06
CA ARG A 11 3.64 -6.92 -24.46
C ARG A 11 3.31 -5.47 -24.82
N ILE A 12 2.55 -4.78 -23.96
CA ILE A 12 2.18 -3.37 -24.14
C ILE A 12 3.45 -2.50 -24.18
N VAL A 13 4.36 -2.67 -23.22
CA VAL A 13 5.59 -1.86 -23.15
C VAL A 13 6.52 -2.13 -24.35
N GLN A 14 6.67 -3.38 -24.77
CA GLN A 14 7.45 -3.73 -25.95
C GLN A 14 6.87 -3.09 -27.23
N GLN A 15 5.55 -3.12 -27.40
CA GLN A 15 4.87 -2.47 -28.52
C GLN A 15 5.01 -0.95 -28.49
N GLU A 16 4.93 -0.32 -27.31
CA GLU A 16 5.15 1.12 -27.14
C GLU A 16 6.58 1.54 -27.50
N GLN A 17 7.59 0.72 -27.18
CA GLN A 17 9.00 0.98 -27.49
C GLN A 17 9.34 0.82 -28.97
N ASN A 18 8.66 -0.10 -29.67
CA ASN A 18 8.79 -0.29 -31.11
C ASN A 18 8.03 0.79 -31.92
N GLY A 19 7.08 1.48 -31.29
CA GLY A 19 6.43 2.67 -31.83
C GLY A 19 7.25 3.92 -31.59
N THR A 20 7.26 4.86 -32.52
CA THR A 20 8.02 6.12 -32.42
C THR A 20 7.50 7.04 -31.31
N GLY A 21 7.90 6.79 -30.07
CA GLY A 21 8.09 7.76 -28.97
C GLY A 21 6.94 8.67 -28.53
N ARG A 22 5.70 8.46 -29.00
CA ARG A 22 4.56 9.35 -28.68
C ARG A 22 3.64 8.72 -27.65
N ALA A 23 3.37 9.44 -26.55
CA ALA A 23 2.35 9.06 -25.56
C ALA A 23 0.97 8.77 -26.20
N LYS A 24 0.64 9.45 -27.31
CA LYS A 24 -0.57 9.21 -28.11
C LYS A 24 -0.63 7.80 -28.71
N TYR A 25 0.52 7.18 -28.98
CA TYR A 25 0.63 5.84 -29.54
C TYR A 25 0.30 4.76 -28.49
N GLY A 26 0.78 4.91 -27.25
CA GLY A 26 0.44 4.00 -26.15
C GLY A 26 -1.05 4.00 -25.80
N ASP A 27 -1.69 5.17 -25.76
CA ASP A 27 -3.14 5.26 -25.54
C ASP A 27 -3.96 4.67 -26.69
N TYR A 28 -3.43 4.64 -27.91
CA TYR A 28 -4.05 3.98 -29.05
C TYR A 28 -3.94 2.45 -28.94
N ILE A 29 -2.75 1.93 -28.60
CA ILE A 29 -2.53 0.49 -28.37
C ILE A 29 -3.48 -0.04 -27.31
N ILE A 30 -3.54 0.61 -26.14
CA ILE A 30 -4.39 0.16 -25.04
C ILE A 30 -5.87 0.16 -25.42
N ARG A 31 -6.33 1.17 -26.19
CA ARG A 31 -7.73 1.24 -26.64
C ARG A 31 -8.07 0.11 -27.61
N ASN A 32 -7.21 -0.14 -28.61
CA ASN A 32 -7.42 -1.23 -29.55
C ASN A 32 -7.37 -2.59 -28.86
N LEU A 33 -6.37 -2.81 -28.01
CA LEU A 33 -6.21 -4.04 -27.25
C LEU A 33 -7.41 -4.30 -26.34
N SER A 34 -7.96 -3.26 -25.71
CA SER A 34 -9.18 -3.37 -24.92
C SER A 34 -10.36 -3.83 -25.76
N LYS A 35 -10.55 -3.26 -26.96
CA LYS A 35 -11.63 -3.62 -27.88
C LYS A 35 -11.48 -5.06 -28.38
N GLU A 36 -10.30 -5.45 -28.82
CA GLU A 36 -10.00 -6.78 -29.36
C GLU A 36 -10.15 -7.86 -28.28
N LEU A 37 -9.44 -7.73 -27.16
CA LEU A 37 -9.48 -8.73 -26.09
C LEU A 37 -10.84 -8.82 -25.41
N SER A 38 -11.56 -7.70 -25.27
CA SER A 38 -12.93 -7.77 -24.73
C SER A 38 -13.91 -8.44 -25.68
N GLY A 39 -13.68 -8.33 -27.00
CA GLY A 39 -14.48 -9.02 -28.01
C GLY A 39 -14.21 -10.51 -28.08
N GLU A 40 -12.97 -10.93 -27.90
CA GLU A 40 -12.55 -12.34 -27.99
C GLU A 40 -12.71 -13.10 -26.67
N PHE A 41 -12.34 -12.49 -25.54
CA PHE A 41 -12.26 -13.15 -24.23
C PHE A 41 -13.25 -12.62 -23.19
N GLY A 42 -14.01 -11.56 -23.50
CA GLY A 42 -15.03 -11.02 -22.62
C GLY A 42 -14.49 -10.09 -21.53
N THR A 43 -14.91 -10.30 -20.29
CA THR A 43 -14.64 -9.34 -19.20
C THR A 43 -13.19 -9.41 -18.70
N GLY A 44 -12.70 -8.30 -18.12
CA GLY A 44 -11.34 -8.21 -17.56
C GLY A 44 -10.33 -7.44 -18.42
N PHE A 45 -10.68 -7.07 -19.65
CA PHE A 45 -9.78 -6.34 -20.57
C PHE A 45 -10.17 -4.88 -20.78
N SER A 46 -10.68 -4.23 -19.73
CA SER A 46 -10.96 -2.80 -19.77
C SER A 46 -9.67 -1.99 -19.95
N ILE A 47 -9.78 -0.81 -20.55
CA ILE A 47 -8.67 0.16 -20.68
C ILE A 47 -7.97 0.37 -19.34
N ALA A 48 -8.73 0.50 -18.25
CA ALA A 48 -8.20 0.68 -16.91
C ALA A 48 -7.38 -0.55 -16.45
N ASN A 49 -7.86 -1.76 -16.71
CA ASN A 49 -7.13 -2.97 -16.33
C ASN A 49 -5.85 -3.14 -17.16
N LEU A 50 -5.88 -2.83 -18.46
CA LEU A 50 -4.68 -2.84 -19.31
C LEU A 50 -3.64 -1.80 -18.88
N LYS A 51 -4.07 -0.60 -18.46
CA LYS A 51 -3.19 0.39 -17.84
C LYS A 51 -2.55 -0.16 -16.55
N ASN A 52 -3.32 -0.87 -15.72
CA ASN A 52 -2.79 -1.55 -14.53
C ASN A 52 -1.79 -2.66 -14.90
N CYS A 53 -2.04 -3.45 -15.96
CA CYS A 53 -1.10 -4.47 -16.45
C CYS A 53 0.23 -3.83 -16.87
N ARG A 54 0.16 -2.72 -17.64
CA ARG A 54 1.34 -1.94 -18.03
C ARG A 54 2.12 -1.42 -16.81
N GLN A 55 1.42 -0.88 -15.80
CA GLN A 55 2.05 -0.45 -14.56
C GLN A 55 2.70 -1.63 -13.83
N PHE A 56 2.00 -2.75 -13.73
CA PHE A 56 2.48 -3.95 -13.04
C PHE A 56 3.82 -4.45 -13.60
N TYR A 57 3.96 -4.52 -14.93
CA TYR A 57 5.22 -4.87 -15.58
C TYR A 57 6.34 -3.87 -15.26
N ARG A 58 6.05 -2.57 -15.29
CA ARG A 58 7.04 -1.52 -15.01
C ARG A 58 7.47 -1.47 -13.54
N THR A 59 6.56 -1.77 -12.63
CA THR A 59 6.80 -1.71 -11.18
C THR A 59 7.51 -2.95 -10.66
N PHE A 60 7.25 -4.12 -11.24
CA PHE A 60 7.85 -5.38 -10.81
C PHE A 60 8.55 -6.07 -11.99
N PRO A 61 9.81 -5.71 -12.28
CA PRO A 61 10.62 -6.43 -13.25
C PRO A 61 10.73 -7.93 -12.91
N LYS A 62 11.06 -8.76 -13.90
CA LYS A 62 11.11 -10.22 -13.77
C LYS A 62 11.99 -10.72 -12.61
N ASP A 63 13.07 -10.00 -12.31
CA ASP A 63 14.01 -10.36 -11.26
C ASP A 63 13.66 -9.72 -9.90
N SER A 64 12.55 -8.98 -9.81
CA SER A 64 12.10 -8.37 -8.57
C SER A 64 11.44 -9.40 -7.64
N ILE A 65 11.57 -9.15 -6.33
CA ILE A 65 10.84 -9.89 -5.29
C ILE A 65 9.35 -9.89 -5.60
N GLY A 66 8.81 -8.73 -6.00
CA GLY A 66 7.40 -8.59 -6.32
C GLY A 66 6.92 -9.48 -7.48
N TYR A 67 7.73 -9.70 -8.52
CA TYR A 67 7.39 -10.67 -9.58
C TYR A 67 7.39 -12.10 -9.04
N THR A 68 8.41 -12.47 -8.27
CA THR A 68 8.58 -13.84 -7.75
C THR A 68 7.40 -14.26 -6.85
N VAL A 69 6.92 -13.33 -6.03
CA VAL A 69 5.87 -13.62 -5.04
C VAL A 69 4.46 -13.16 -5.47
N CYS A 70 4.31 -12.59 -6.67
CA CYS A 70 3.00 -12.15 -7.19
C CYS A 70 1.99 -13.29 -7.38
N SER A 71 2.45 -14.55 -7.38
CA SER A 71 1.58 -15.73 -7.40
C SER A 71 0.87 -15.97 -6.06
N GLN A 72 1.41 -15.44 -4.96
CA GLN A 72 0.88 -15.62 -3.61
C GLN A 72 -0.14 -14.55 -3.23
N LEU A 73 -0.14 -13.42 -3.93
CA LEU A 73 -1.04 -12.29 -3.70
C LEU A 73 -2.08 -12.16 -4.81
N SER A 74 -3.31 -11.82 -4.42
CA SER A 74 -4.37 -11.56 -5.40
C SER A 74 -4.11 -10.27 -6.19
N TRP A 75 -4.72 -10.14 -7.38
CA TRP A 75 -4.58 -8.94 -8.22
C TRP A 75 -4.92 -7.63 -7.48
N SER A 76 -5.90 -7.66 -6.58
CA SER A 76 -6.26 -6.47 -5.79
C SER A 76 -5.18 -6.07 -4.78
N HIS A 77 -4.43 -7.01 -4.20
CA HIS A 77 -3.27 -6.66 -3.37
C HIS A 77 -2.21 -5.97 -4.22
N LEU A 78 -1.84 -6.58 -5.35
CA LEU A 78 -0.81 -6.06 -6.25
C LEU A 78 -1.15 -4.67 -6.78
N ARG A 79 -2.43 -4.41 -7.11
CA ARG A 79 -2.89 -3.07 -7.54
C ARG A 79 -2.72 -2.00 -6.48
N ASN A 80 -2.89 -2.34 -5.20
CA ASN A 80 -2.67 -1.39 -4.11
C ASN A 80 -1.17 -1.13 -3.90
N ILE A 81 -0.36 -2.19 -3.93
CA ILE A 81 1.08 -2.11 -3.68
C ILE A 81 1.81 -1.38 -4.82
N MET A 82 1.48 -1.66 -6.09
CA MET A 82 2.21 -1.09 -7.23
C MET A 82 2.06 0.44 -7.40
N ARG A 83 1.16 1.05 -6.63
CA ARG A 83 0.92 2.51 -6.59
C ARG A 83 1.82 3.24 -5.60
N LEU A 84 2.52 2.51 -4.73
CA LEU A 84 3.47 3.08 -3.78
C LEU A 84 4.74 3.48 -4.53
N ASP A 85 5.33 4.61 -4.15
CA ASP A 85 6.48 5.18 -4.87
C ASP A 85 7.80 4.45 -4.52
N SER A 86 8.02 4.16 -3.24
CA SER A 86 9.24 3.49 -2.75
C SER A 86 9.22 1.99 -3.04
N GLU A 87 10.34 1.46 -3.56
CA GLU A 87 10.51 0.02 -3.75
C GLU A 87 10.62 -0.72 -2.41
N GLU A 88 11.29 -0.14 -1.42
CA GLU A 88 11.40 -0.74 -0.08
C GLU A 88 10.03 -0.88 0.57
N GLU A 89 9.18 0.16 0.48
CA GLU A 89 7.82 0.14 1.01
C GLU A 89 6.96 -0.92 0.30
N ARG A 90 7.08 -1.05 -1.02
CA ARG A 90 6.40 -2.11 -1.78
C ARG A 90 6.82 -3.50 -1.29
N ASN A 91 8.11 -3.74 -1.21
CA ASN A 91 8.66 -5.04 -0.81
C ASN A 91 8.27 -5.39 0.63
N TYR A 92 8.25 -4.41 1.54
CA TYR A 92 7.79 -4.60 2.90
C TYR A 92 6.33 -5.07 2.96
N TYR A 93 5.41 -4.34 2.31
CA TYR A 93 4.00 -4.71 2.31
C TYR A 93 3.72 -6.04 1.62
N ILE A 94 4.51 -6.40 0.61
CA ILE A 94 4.42 -7.72 -0.02
C ILE A 94 4.74 -8.83 0.97
N GLN A 95 5.87 -8.72 1.67
CA GLN A 95 6.32 -9.72 2.63
C GLN A 95 5.36 -9.85 3.82
N GLU A 96 4.95 -8.73 4.39
CA GLU A 96 4.06 -8.74 5.56
C GLU A 96 2.64 -9.19 5.19
N ALA A 97 2.14 -8.86 3.99
CA ALA A 97 0.84 -9.36 3.54
C ALA A 97 0.85 -10.89 3.36
N ILE A 98 1.95 -11.47 2.86
CA ILE A 98 2.12 -12.92 2.73
C ILE A 98 2.25 -13.57 4.11
N ARG A 99 3.19 -13.08 4.92
CA ARG A 99 3.49 -13.62 6.25
C ARG A 99 2.28 -13.54 7.19
N GLY A 100 1.58 -12.41 7.19
CA GLY A 100 0.42 -12.16 8.02
C GLY A 100 -0.91 -12.62 7.41
N SER A 101 -0.90 -13.18 6.19
CA SER A 101 -2.12 -13.54 5.44
C SER A 101 -3.14 -12.39 5.40
N TRP A 102 -2.66 -11.16 5.18
CA TRP A 102 -3.52 -9.98 5.21
C TRP A 102 -4.55 -10.03 4.10
N SER A 103 -5.79 -9.71 4.42
CA SER A 103 -6.80 -9.41 3.41
C SER A 103 -6.50 -8.10 2.71
N VAL A 104 -7.09 -7.88 1.53
CA VAL A 104 -6.97 -6.62 0.78
C VAL A 104 -7.35 -5.42 1.67
N LYS A 105 -8.37 -5.58 2.51
CA LYS A 105 -8.84 -4.54 3.43
C LYS A 105 -7.79 -4.19 4.49
N ILE A 106 -7.11 -5.20 5.04
CA ILE A 106 -6.04 -5.02 6.04
C ILE A 106 -4.83 -4.34 5.39
N LEU A 107 -4.42 -4.81 4.21
CA LEU A 107 -3.33 -4.18 3.44
C LEU A 107 -3.63 -2.70 3.15
N GLU A 108 -4.83 -2.40 2.65
CA GLU A 108 -5.25 -1.02 2.37
C GLU A 108 -5.26 -0.15 3.63
N ARG A 109 -5.76 -0.69 4.75
CA ARG A 109 -5.73 -0.02 6.05
C ARG A 109 -4.28 0.29 6.48
N ASN A 110 -3.38 -0.68 6.38
CA ASN A 110 -1.99 -0.53 6.81
C ASN A 110 -1.25 0.50 5.95
N ILE A 111 -1.43 0.46 4.62
CA ILE A 111 -0.90 1.46 3.69
C ILE A 111 -1.39 2.87 4.08
N LYS A 112 -2.71 3.04 4.27
CA LYS A 112 -3.30 4.36 4.61
C LYS A 112 -2.79 4.92 5.93
N SER A 113 -2.58 4.05 6.93
CA SER A 113 -2.07 4.43 8.24
C SER A 113 -0.55 4.70 8.27
N GLY A 114 0.15 4.61 7.14
CA GLY A 114 1.61 4.75 7.08
C GLY A 114 2.35 3.70 7.91
N TYR A 115 1.80 2.48 8.02
CA TYR A 115 2.31 1.43 8.92
C TYR A 115 3.80 1.15 8.73
N TYR A 116 4.27 1.04 7.48
CA TYR A 116 5.69 0.87 7.16
C TYR A 116 6.58 1.95 7.79
N LYS A 117 6.21 3.22 7.64
CA LYS A 117 6.98 4.35 8.17
C LYS A 117 7.02 4.34 9.71
N ARG A 118 5.93 3.93 10.36
CA ARG A 118 5.85 3.80 11.82
C ARG A 118 6.74 2.68 12.36
N ILE A 119 6.78 1.55 11.67
CA ILE A 119 7.68 0.44 12.05
C ILE A 119 9.14 0.86 11.86
N LEU A 120 9.47 1.53 10.75
CA LEU A 120 10.80 2.08 10.55
C LEU A 120 11.19 3.07 11.66
N SER A 121 10.32 4.00 12.04
CA SER A 121 10.61 4.97 13.10
C SER A 121 10.72 4.34 14.49
N THR A 122 10.12 3.17 14.71
CA THR A 122 10.24 2.43 15.98
C THR A 122 11.52 1.59 16.02
N GLN A 123 11.96 1.05 14.88
CA GLN A 123 13.17 0.22 14.76
C GLN A 123 14.45 1.05 14.66
N LEU A 124 14.36 2.23 14.04
CA LEU A 124 15.41 3.22 13.96
C LEU A 124 15.17 4.21 15.11
N GLN A 125 15.81 3.98 16.27
CA GLN A 125 15.85 4.97 17.35
C GLN A 125 16.61 6.21 16.89
N ASP A 126 15.98 7.09 16.10
CA ASP A 126 16.52 8.38 15.72
C ASP A 126 15.90 9.47 16.62
N PRO A 127 16.70 10.17 17.46
CA PRO A 127 16.22 11.26 18.32
C PRO A 127 15.66 12.46 17.54
N LEU A 128 15.85 12.53 16.22
CA LEU A 128 15.33 13.61 15.37
C LEU A 128 13.92 13.33 14.82
N ALA A 129 13.20 12.36 15.38
CA ALA A 129 11.78 12.07 15.16
C ALA A 129 10.82 13.17 15.68
N GLU A 130 11.24 14.44 15.65
CA GLU A 130 10.37 15.57 15.88
C GLU A 130 9.42 15.69 14.68
N ASN A 131 8.11 15.70 14.94
CA ASN A 131 6.99 15.80 13.99
C ASN A 131 6.41 14.49 13.44
N TYR A 132 6.03 13.57 14.33
CA TYR A 132 4.92 12.65 14.04
C TYR A 132 3.60 13.22 14.62
N GLU A 133 3.09 14.27 13.98
CA GLU A 133 1.72 14.80 14.21
C GLU A 133 0.61 13.77 13.85
N PHE A 134 1.02 12.60 13.35
CA PHE A 134 0.20 11.49 12.87
C PHE A 134 -0.31 10.54 13.97
N VAL A 135 0.07 10.74 15.24
CA VAL A 135 -0.31 9.86 16.37
C VAL A 135 -1.78 10.01 16.79
N LYS A 136 -2.56 10.90 16.16
CA LYS A 136 -4.00 11.08 16.40
C LYS A 136 -4.91 10.09 15.67
N ASP A 137 -4.36 9.07 15.00
CA ASP A 137 -5.17 8.06 14.35
C ASP A 137 -5.67 7.03 15.40
N PRO A 138 -7.00 6.88 15.60
CA PRO A 138 -7.60 5.90 16.53
C PRO A 138 -7.03 4.49 16.41
N TYR A 139 -6.54 4.13 15.23
CA TYR A 139 -6.00 2.82 14.91
C TYR A 139 -4.56 2.58 15.39
N VAL A 140 -3.85 3.61 15.87
CA VAL A 140 -2.54 3.50 16.54
C VAL A 140 -2.68 2.77 17.88
N LEU A 141 -3.81 2.97 18.57
CA LEU A 141 -4.08 2.43 19.91
C LEU A 141 -4.30 0.91 19.91
N GLU A 142 -4.96 0.39 18.87
CA GLU A 142 -5.17 -1.06 18.68
C GLU A 142 -3.83 -1.82 18.54
N PHE A 143 -2.82 -1.20 17.92
CA PHE A 143 -1.49 -1.78 17.73
C PHE A 143 -0.63 -1.77 19.00
N MET A 144 -0.85 -0.81 19.91
CA MET A 144 -0.17 -0.75 21.21
C MET A 144 -0.78 -1.71 22.26
N GLY A 145 -1.80 -2.50 21.89
CA GLY A 145 -2.50 -3.40 22.81
C GLY A 145 -3.39 -2.66 23.82
N LEU A 146 -3.77 -1.41 23.53
CA LEU A 146 -4.65 -0.63 24.40
C LEU A 146 -6.12 -0.86 24.00
N PRO A 147 -7.01 -1.24 24.95
CA PRO A 147 -8.42 -1.48 24.63
C PRO A 147 -9.11 -0.19 24.15
N GLU A 148 -10.08 -0.35 23.22
CA GLU A 148 -10.83 0.72 22.53
C GLU A 148 -11.57 1.73 23.45
N ASN A 149 -11.58 1.51 24.76
CA ASN A 149 -12.38 2.28 25.72
C ASN A 149 -11.58 3.47 26.29
N TYR A 150 -11.31 4.49 25.48
CA TYR A 150 -10.60 5.70 25.92
C TYR A 150 -11.49 6.77 26.56
N GLU A 151 -12.82 6.70 26.43
CA GLU A 151 -13.75 7.64 27.11
C GLU A 151 -13.66 7.57 28.64
N TYR A 152 -13.15 6.47 29.20
CA TYR A 152 -13.01 6.30 30.66
C TYR A 152 -11.64 6.71 31.23
N LYS A 153 -10.62 6.99 30.40
CA LYS A 153 -9.26 7.30 30.89
C LYS A 153 -8.90 8.77 30.89
N GLU A 154 -9.51 9.61 30.05
CA GLU A 154 -9.28 11.07 30.13
C GLU A 154 -9.75 11.64 31.46
N ASN A 155 -10.93 11.23 31.94
CA ASN A 155 -11.44 11.67 33.24
C ASN A 155 -10.57 11.21 34.42
N GLU A 156 -9.93 10.04 34.34
CA GLU A 156 -9.02 9.58 35.40
C GLU A 156 -7.64 10.25 35.31
N LEU A 157 -7.12 10.52 34.11
CA LEU A 157 -5.86 11.25 33.91
C LEU A 157 -6.00 12.72 34.29
N GLU A 158 -7.09 13.40 33.92
CA GLU A 158 -7.38 14.75 34.39
C GLU A 158 -7.54 14.78 35.91
N ARG A 159 -8.25 13.82 36.50
CA ARG A 159 -8.35 13.73 37.97
C ARG A 159 -7.02 13.48 38.64
N ALA A 160 -6.15 12.62 38.08
CA ALA A 160 -4.84 12.34 38.63
C ALA A 160 -3.92 13.58 38.58
N ILE A 161 -3.94 14.32 37.47
CA ILE A 161 -3.14 15.55 37.30
C ILE A 161 -3.68 16.69 38.18
N LEU A 162 -5.00 16.79 38.37
CA LEU A 162 -5.60 17.79 39.26
C LEU A 162 -5.40 17.45 40.75
N LEU A 163 -5.37 16.17 41.14
CA LEU A 163 -5.16 15.77 42.53
C LEU A 163 -3.70 15.87 42.97
N ASP A 164 -2.73 15.63 42.08
CA ASP A 164 -1.30 15.78 42.43
C ASP A 164 -0.89 17.25 42.59
N ASN A 165 -1.44 18.15 41.79
CA ASN A 165 -1.12 19.58 41.86
C ASN A 165 -1.76 20.30 43.07
N VAL A 166 -2.80 19.73 43.69
CA VAL A 166 -3.43 20.32 44.89
C VAL A 166 -2.71 19.90 46.18
N ASN A 167 -1.96 18.80 46.18
CA ASN A 167 -1.24 18.32 47.37
C ASN A 167 0.17 18.93 47.55
N GLN A 168 0.68 19.71 46.59
CA GLN A 168 1.97 20.42 46.73
C GLN A 168 1.84 21.89 47.16
N ALA A 169 0.64 22.37 47.48
CA ALA A 169 0.40 23.76 47.90
C ALA A 169 0.01 23.91 49.39
N LYS A 170 0.25 22.90 50.24
CA LYS A 170 -0.16 22.90 51.66
C LYS A 170 0.89 22.44 52.68
N GLU A 171 2.17 22.47 52.35
CA GLU A 171 3.25 22.43 53.36
C GLU A 171 4.14 23.68 53.28
#